data_AF-A0A967WHH2-F1
#
_entry.id   AF-A0A967WHH2-F1
#
_cell.length_a   1.000
_cell.length_b   1.000
_cell.length_c   1.000
_cell.angle_alpha   90.00
_cell.angle_beta   90.00
_cell.angle_gamma   90.00
#
_symmetry.space_group_name_H-M   'P 1'
#
loop_
_entity.id
_entity.type
_entity.pdbx_description
1 polymer ?
#
loop_
_entity_poly.entity_id
_entity_poly.type
_entity_poly.pdbx_seq_one_letter_code
_entity_poly.pdbx_strand_id
1 'polypeptide(L)'
;MTDMVPYGPNARLNVTINGQNGDLPDPVSFEATDGDLKQIAVEAIQTGYIPGITADPEVDLTDFVVDRFPATEELPPRLMVRPKTPFGVPR
;
A
#
# COMPACT_ATOMS: atom_id res chain seq x y z
N MET A 1 26.06 -4.52 19.36
CA MET A 1 24.67 -4.77 19.77
C MET A 1 23.81 -4.36 18.61
N THR A 2 23.33 -5.32 17.83
CA THR A 2 22.37 -5.07 16.76
C THR A 2 21.05 -4.83 17.44
N ASP A 3 20.53 -3.60 17.38
CA ASP A 3 19.17 -3.33 17.77
C ASP A 3 18.27 -4.29 16.98
N MET A 4 17.54 -5.14 17.72
CA MET A 4 16.43 -5.88 17.17
C MET A 4 15.46 -4.85 16.60
N VAL A 5 15.33 -4.77 15.28
CA VAL A 5 14.12 -4.21 14.68
C VAL A 5 13.07 -5.30 14.83
N PRO A 6 12.09 -5.18 15.75
CA PRO A 6 11.19 -6.28 16.10
C PRO A 6 10.12 -6.54 15.01
N TYR A 7 10.26 -5.91 13.86
CA TYR A 7 9.42 -6.05 12.68
C TYR A 7 10.36 -6.28 11.50
N GLY A 8 9.96 -7.15 10.55
CA GLY A 8 10.69 -7.33 9.29
C GLY A 8 10.94 -5.99 8.56
N PRO A 9 11.66 -5.98 7.41
CA PRO A 9 12.03 -4.73 6.76
C PRO A 9 10.80 -3.82 6.56
N ASN A 10 10.82 -2.63 7.17
CA ASN A 10 9.72 -1.67 7.05
C ASN A 10 9.74 -1.06 5.65
N ALA A 11 8.57 -0.92 5.03
CA ALA A 11 8.38 -0.38 3.69
C ALA A 11 7.33 0.74 3.68
N ARG A 12 7.49 1.65 2.72
CA ARG A 12 6.48 2.68 2.46
C ARG A 12 5.33 2.07 1.68
N LEU A 13 4.10 2.24 2.17
CA LEU A 13 2.88 1.81 1.49
C LEU A 13 2.29 2.99 0.71
N ASN A 14 2.34 2.90 -0.61
CA ASN A 14 1.66 3.83 -1.51
C ASN A 14 0.30 3.28 -1.91
N VAL A 15 -0.72 4.12 -1.96
CA VAL A 15 -2.06 3.76 -2.38
C VAL A 15 -2.47 4.64 -3.57
N THR A 16 -3.00 4.00 -4.62
CA THR A 16 -3.59 4.68 -5.77
C THR A 16 -5.06 4.27 -5.88
N ILE A 17 -6.00 5.22 -5.92
CA ILE A 17 -7.45 4.95 -6.06
C ILE A 17 -8.16 6.14 -6.70
N ASN A 18 -9.10 5.90 -7.61
CA ASN A 18 -9.92 6.95 -8.23
C ASN A 18 -9.11 8.15 -8.80
N GLY A 19 -7.92 7.87 -9.35
CA GLY A 19 -7.00 8.89 -9.86
C GLY A 19 -6.19 9.65 -8.79
N GLN A 20 -6.39 9.34 -7.51
CA GLN A 20 -5.67 9.89 -6.37
C GLN A 20 -4.50 8.97 -6.00
N ASN A 21 -3.43 9.53 -5.46
CA ASN A 21 -2.24 8.81 -5.04
C ASN A 21 -1.69 9.41 -3.75
N GLY A 22 -1.33 8.57 -2.79
CA GLY A 22 -0.76 9.02 -1.53
C GLY A 22 0.02 7.91 -0.84
N ASP A 23 1.00 8.32 -0.03
CA ASP A 23 1.75 7.42 0.81
C ASP A 23 1.16 7.41 2.22
N LEU A 24 1.04 6.23 2.81
CA LEU A 24 0.75 6.09 4.23
C LEU A 24 1.84 6.84 5.03
N PRO A 25 1.47 7.68 6.03
CA PRO A 25 2.45 8.40 6.83
C PRO A 25 3.41 7.47 7.59
N ASP A 26 2.87 6.38 8.16
CA ASP A 26 3.65 5.39 8.89
C ASP A 26 4.07 4.23 7.97
N PRO A 27 5.31 3.73 8.10
CA PRO A 27 5.73 2.55 7.36
C PRO A 27 5.05 1.29 7.90
N VAL A 28 4.93 0.28 7.04
CA VAL A 28 4.37 -1.03 7.37
C VAL A 28 5.40 -2.13 7.15
N SER A 29 5.18 -3.32 7.71
CA SER A 29 6.04 -4.47 7.43
C SER A 29 5.99 -4.82 5.94
N PHE A 30 7.15 -4.93 5.29
CA PHE A 30 7.26 -5.44 3.92
C PHE A 30 6.78 -6.89 3.79
N GLU A 31 6.76 -7.64 4.90
CA GLU A 31 6.35 -9.04 4.95
C GLU A 31 4.86 -9.23 5.26
N ALA A 32 4.13 -8.16 5.59
CA ALA A 32 2.67 -8.22 5.79
C ALA A 32 1.98 -8.80 4.55
N THR A 33 0.89 -9.56 4.74
CA THR A 33 0.17 -10.19 3.62
C THR A 33 -0.55 -9.15 2.76
N ASP A 34 -0.90 -9.49 1.52
CA ASP A 34 -1.68 -8.59 0.66
C ASP A 34 -3.02 -8.19 1.31
N GLY A 35 -3.64 -9.12 2.06
CA GLY A 35 -4.86 -8.86 2.82
C GLY A 35 -4.64 -7.83 3.92
N ASP A 36 -3.59 -7.98 4.71
CA ASP A 36 -3.25 -7.04 5.79
C ASP A 36 -2.96 -5.65 5.22
N LEU A 37 -2.18 -5.57 4.14
CA LEU A 37 -1.83 -4.30 3.50
C LEU A 37 -3.05 -3.59 2.92
N LYS A 38 -3.99 -4.33 2.33
CA LYS A 38 -5.28 -3.77 1.88
C LYS A 38 -6.13 -3.33 3.05
N GLN A 39 -6.19 -4.10 4.14
CA GLN A 39 -6.95 -3.71 5.34
C GLN A 39 -6.41 -2.42 5.95
N ILE A 40 -5.10 -2.29 6.09
CA ILE A 40 -4.44 -1.06 6.55
C ILE A 40 -4.80 0.11 5.62
N ALA A 41 -4.76 -0.09 4.30
CA ALA A 41 -5.12 0.94 3.34
C ALA A 41 -6.61 1.33 3.43
N VAL A 42 -7.53 0.37 3.63
CA VAL A 42 -8.96 0.64 3.85
C VAL A 42 -9.14 1.53 5.08
N GLU A 43 -8.58 1.16 6.23
CA GLU A 43 -8.70 1.92 7.47
C GLU A 43 -8.12 3.34 7.33
N ALA A 44 -6.98 3.46 6.67
CA ALA A 44 -6.32 4.74 6.43
C ALA A 44 -7.11 5.65 5.47
N ILE A 45 -7.75 5.08 4.43
CA ILE A 45 -8.63 5.85 3.53
C ILE A 45 -9.89 6.27 4.27
N GLN A 46 -10.56 5.36 5.00
CA GLN A 46 -11.81 5.65 5.71
C GLN A 46 -11.65 6.80 6.72
N THR A 47 -10.48 6.90 7.35
CA THR A 47 -10.17 7.93 8.33
C THR A 47 -9.55 9.20 7.73
N GLY A 48 -9.24 9.21 6.43
CA GLY A 48 -8.54 10.32 5.78
C GLY A 48 -7.07 10.45 6.19
N TYR A 49 -6.45 9.36 6.65
CA TYR A 49 -5.08 9.34 7.15
C TYR A 49 -4.02 9.48 6.04
N ILE A 50 -4.36 9.18 4.79
CA ILE A 50 -3.43 9.25 3.66
C ILE A 50 -3.49 10.64 3.01
N PRO A 51 -2.43 11.47 3.10
CA PRO A 51 -2.40 12.76 2.41
C PRO A 51 -2.52 12.59 0.90
N GLY A 52 -3.35 13.42 0.27
CA GLY A 52 -3.60 13.35 -1.18
C GLY A 52 -4.66 12.34 -1.60
N ILE A 53 -5.27 11.61 -0.65
CA ILE A 53 -6.46 10.79 -0.87
C ILE A 53 -7.61 11.33 -0.02
N THR A 54 -8.74 11.55 -0.68
CA THR A 54 -10.00 11.95 -0.05
C THR A 54 -10.54 10.79 0.78
N ALA A 55 -10.98 11.08 2.01
CA ALA A 55 -11.55 10.05 2.86
C ALA A 55 -12.81 9.44 2.22
N ASP A 56 -12.91 8.11 2.29
CA ASP A 56 -14.03 7.36 1.72
C ASP A 56 -14.45 6.23 2.69
N PRO A 57 -15.60 6.37 3.38
CA PRO A 57 -16.07 5.36 4.34
C PRO A 57 -16.49 4.04 3.67
N GLU A 58 -16.77 4.05 2.37
CA GLU A 58 -17.28 2.90 1.62
C GLU A 58 -16.22 2.27 0.70
N VAL A 59 -14.95 2.63 0.89
CA VAL A 59 -13.84 2.13 0.07
C VAL A 59 -13.77 0.60 0.07
N ASP A 60 -13.67 0.02 -1.13
CA ASP A 60 -13.46 -1.41 -1.34
C ASP A 60 -12.20 -1.66 -2.17
N LEU A 61 -11.24 -2.38 -1.58
CA LEU A 61 -9.96 -2.72 -2.20
C LEU A 61 -9.86 -4.22 -2.56
N THR A 62 -10.98 -4.94 -2.58
CA THR A 62 -11.03 -6.39 -2.87
C THR A 62 -10.33 -6.72 -4.20
N ASP A 63 -10.66 -5.98 -5.28
CA ASP A 63 -10.10 -6.19 -6.63
C ASP A 63 -8.78 -5.46 -6.90
N PHE A 64 -8.20 -4.82 -5.89
CA PHE A 64 -6.90 -4.15 -6.03
C PHE A 64 -5.76 -5.17 -6.00
N VAL A 65 -4.59 -4.77 -6.47
CA VAL A 65 -3.37 -5.58 -6.40
C VAL A 65 -2.35 -4.90 -5.51
N VAL A 66 -1.47 -5.71 -4.90
CA VAL A 66 -0.31 -5.25 -4.14
C VAL A 66 0.94 -5.59 -4.95
N ASP A 67 1.65 -4.56 -5.40
CA ASP A 67 3.00 -4.74 -5.95
C ASP A 67 4.04 -4.58 -4.84
N ARG A 68 5.08 -5.42 -4.89
CA ARG A 68 6.18 -5.43 -3.91
C ARG A 68 7.49 -5.16 -4.62
N PHE A 69 8.17 -4.10 -4.22
CA PHE A 69 9.48 -3.71 -4.71
C PHE A 69 10.50 -3.89 -3.58
N PRO A 70 11.37 -4.91 -3.65
CA PRO A 70 12.40 -5.10 -2.64
C PRO A 70 13.38 -3.92 -2.64
N ALA A 71 14.10 -3.77 -1.53
CA ALA A 71 15.18 -2.79 -1.45
C ALA A 71 16.26 -3.07 -2.51
N THR A 72 16.85 -2.00 -3.03
CA THR A 72 18.05 -2.04 -3.88
C THR A 72 19.14 -1.21 -3.22
N GLU A 73 20.34 -1.14 -3.81
CA GLU A 73 21.40 -0.26 -3.31
C GLU A 73 21.01 1.23 -3.32
N GLU A 74 20.10 1.62 -4.23
CA GLU A 74 19.71 3.01 -4.44
C GLU A 74 18.38 3.38 -3.79
N LEU A 75 17.50 2.39 -3.54
CA LEU A 75 16.12 2.64 -3.14
C LEU A 75 15.67 1.74 -1.97
N PRO A 76 14.96 2.30 -0.98
CA PRO A 76 14.33 1.51 0.08
C PRO A 76 13.17 0.64 -0.48
N PRO A 77 12.71 -0.38 0.26
CA PRO A 77 11.61 -1.22 -0.18
C PRO A 77 10.31 -0.42 -0.26
N ARG A 78 9.47 -0.78 -1.24
CA ARG A 78 8.15 -0.14 -1.45
C ARG A 78 7.06 -1.17 -1.66
N LEU A 79 5.88 -0.82 -1.17
CA LEU A 79 4.64 -1.53 -1.41
C LEU A 79 3.67 -0.58 -2.12
N MET A 80 2.90 -1.09 -3.08
CA MET A 80 1.92 -0.29 -3.81
C MET A 80 0.58 -1.01 -3.90
N VAL A 81 -0.46 -0.43 -3.29
CA VAL A 81 -1.87 -0.86 -3.48
C VAL A 81 -2.45 -0.03 -4.62
N ARG A 82 -2.88 -0.69 -5.69
CA ARG A 82 -3.42 0.00 -6.87
C ARG A 82 -4.52 -0.82 -7.56
N PRO A 83 -5.34 -0.21 -8.42
CA PRO A 83 -6.33 -0.94 -9.18
C PRO A 83 -5.64 -1.98 -10.06
N LYS A 84 -6.27 -3.14 -10.21
CA LYS A 84 -5.84 -4.13 -11.18
C LYS A 84 -5.94 -3.54 -12.58
N THR A 85 -4.85 -3.58 -13.34
CA THR A 85 -4.89 -3.21 -14.76
C THR A 85 -5.71 -4.28 -15.51
N PRO A 86 -6.80 -3.93 -16.20
CA PRO A 86 -7.54 -4.88 -17.00
C PRO A 86 -6.65 -5.35 -18.16
N PHE A 87 -6.40 -6.66 -18.23
CA PHE A 87 -5.71 -7.25 -19.38
C PHE A 87 -6.69 -7.41 -20.53
N GLY A 88 -6.59 -6.52 -21.53
CA GLY A 88 -7.25 -6.65 -22.84
C GLY A 88 -8.78 -6.67 -22.79
N VAL A 89 -9.42 -5.76 -23.52
CA VAL A 89 -10.81 -6.01 -23.92
C VAL A 89 -10.85 -7.32 -24.73
N PRO A 90 -11.74 -8.30 -24.42
CA PRO A 90 -12.14 -9.24 -25.44
C PRO A 90 -12.70 -8.39 -26.57
N ARG A 91 -12.07 -8.48 -27.74
CA ARG A 91 -12.68 -7.93 -28.95
C ARG A 91 -13.97 -8.69 -29.26
#